data_AF-A0Q0D0-F1
#
_entry.id   AF-A0Q0D0-F1
#
_cell.length_a   1.000
_cell.length_b   1.000
_cell.length_c   1.000
_cell.angle_alpha   90.00
_cell.angle_beta   90.00
_cell.angle_gamma   90.00
#
_symmetry.space_group_name_H-M   'P 1'
#
loop_
_entity.id
_entity.type
_entity.pdbx_description
1 polymer ?
#
loop_
_entity_poly.entity_id
_entity_poly.type
_entity_poly.pdbx_seq_one_letter_code
_entity_poly.pdbx_strand_id
1 'polypeptide(L)'
;MSEHSVEDSLKAWEFNAEFWDNCIGDESNQFHREVVRPRVSELMDISDISILFQCVNCLLKEDGIFVFATQHPCFVTLTEKYLSASSYNGEAISGQPMLQCYYHRSLQEIFNLCFQSGFVIDGFYEESFGVKEKPDVIIVRARKCNI
;
A
#
# COMPACT_ATOMS: atom_id res chain seq x y z
N MET A 1 -22.39 15.92 7.37
CA MET A 1 -22.11 14.48 7.19
C MET A 1 -22.44 13.84 8.51
N SER A 2 -23.36 12.87 8.56
CA SER A 2 -23.65 12.15 9.80
C SER A 2 -22.43 11.31 10.16
N GLU A 3 -21.87 11.51 11.35
CA GLU A 3 -20.81 10.64 11.86
C GLU A 3 -21.39 9.23 12.04
N HIS A 4 -20.88 8.27 11.26
CA HIS A 4 -21.20 6.86 11.47
C HIS A 4 -20.52 6.41 12.77
N SER A 5 -21.26 5.78 13.67
CA SER A 5 -20.68 5.27 14.91
C SER A 5 -19.77 4.07 14.61
N VAL A 6 -18.81 3.80 15.49
CA VAL A 6 -17.97 2.60 15.42
C VAL A 6 -18.84 1.34 15.43
N GLU A 7 -19.95 1.36 16.19
CA GLU A 7 -20.88 0.23 16.29
C GLU A 7 -21.63 -0.03 14.98
N ASP A 8 -22.02 1.01 14.25
CA ASP A 8 -22.68 0.86 12.95
C ASP A 8 -21.71 0.31 11.90
N SER A 9 -20.45 0.78 11.92
CA SER A 9 -19.39 0.25 11.06
C SER A 9 -19.13 -1.24 11.34
N LEU A 10 -19.06 -1.62 12.62
CA LEU A 10 -18.87 -3.02 13.03
C LEU A 10 -20.03 -3.90 12.57
N LYS A 11 -21.29 -3.47 12.77
CA LYS A 11 -22.47 -4.22 12.32
C LYS A 11 -22.46 -4.48 10.81
N ALA A 12 -22.11 -3.46 10.02
CA ALA A 12 -21.99 -3.63 8.57
C ALA A 12 -20.85 -4.58 8.19
N TRP A 13 -19.74 -4.56 8.92
CA TRP A 13 -18.61 -5.46 8.71
C TRP A 13 -19.01 -6.92 8.96
N GLU A 14 -19.57 -7.20 10.13
CA GLU A 14 -20.02 -8.54 10.53
C GLU A 14 -21.09 -9.10 9.60
N PHE A 15 -22.05 -8.26 9.16
CA PHE A 15 -23.09 -8.69 8.23
C PHE A 15 -22.54 -9.16 6.87
N ASN A 16 -21.46 -8.55 6.38
CA ASN A 16 -20.88 -8.86 5.08
C ASN A 16 -19.74 -9.89 5.15
N ALA A 17 -19.22 -10.20 6.35
CA ALA A 17 -18.03 -11.03 6.53
C ALA A 17 -18.15 -12.39 5.82
N GLU A 18 -19.24 -13.12 6.04
CA GLU A 18 -19.46 -14.43 5.40
C GLU A 18 -19.51 -14.34 3.86
N PHE A 19 -20.12 -13.28 3.33
CA PHE A 19 -20.15 -13.06 1.88
C PHE A 19 -18.75 -12.78 1.33
N TRP A 20 -17.96 -11.97 2.03
CA TRP A 20 -16.57 -11.69 1.65
C TRP A 20 -15.68 -12.92 1.78
N ASP A 21 -15.79 -13.72 2.84
CA ASP A 21 -15.03 -14.96 2.99
C ASP A 21 -15.30 -15.91 1.82
N ASN A 22 -16.57 -16.07 1.43
CA ASN A 22 -16.97 -16.90 0.31
C ASN A 22 -16.53 -16.34 -1.06
N CYS A 23 -16.32 -15.03 -1.19
CA CYS A 23 -15.96 -14.40 -2.46
C CYS A 23 -14.47 -14.12 -2.63
N ILE A 24 -13.78 -13.74 -1.57
CA ILE A 24 -12.39 -13.23 -1.55
C ILE A 24 -11.56 -13.76 -0.37
N GLY A 25 -12.08 -14.66 0.46
CA GLY A 25 -11.31 -15.36 1.51
C GLY A 25 -10.38 -16.44 0.97
N ASP A 26 -9.78 -17.22 1.87
CA ASP A 26 -8.76 -18.23 1.51
C ASP A 26 -9.30 -19.27 0.51
N GLU A 27 -10.51 -19.77 0.76
CA GLU A 27 -11.20 -20.72 -0.12
C GLU A 27 -12.01 -20.04 -1.22
N SER A 28 -12.49 -18.79 -1.05
CA SER A 28 -13.15 -17.88 -2.03
C SER A 28 -13.93 -18.49 -3.22
N ASN A 29 -14.25 -17.69 -4.24
CA ASN A 29 -14.84 -18.17 -5.48
C ASN A 29 -13.76 -18.41 -6.57
N GLN A 30 -14.14 -19.12 -7.64
CA GLN A 30 -13.22 -19.47 -8.72
C GLN A 30 -12.56 -18.24 -9.37
N PHE A 31 -13.34 -17.19 -9.62
CA PHE A 31 -12.84 -15.96 -10.24
C PHE A 31 -11.74 -15.31 -9.39
N HIS A 32 -11.92 -15.24 -8.06
CA HIS A 32 -10.90 -14.71 -7.18
C HIS A 32 -9.64 -15.59 -7.17
N ARG A 33 -9.80 -16.91 -7.01
CA ARG A 33 -8.67 -17.84 -6.92
C ARG A 33 -7.83 -17.93 -8.20
N GLU A 34 -8.47 -17.84 -9.36
CA GLU A 34 -7.80 -18.08 -10.65
C GLU A 34 -7.39 -16.80 -11.37
N VAL A 35 -8.11 -15.70 -11.16
CA VAL A 35 -7.89 -14.45 -11.92
C VAL A 35 -7.33 -13.34 -11.04
N VAL A 36 -7.97 -13.07 -9.89
CA VAL A 36 -7.63 -11.90 -9.08
C VAL A 36 -6.41 -12.18 -8.20
N ARG A 37 -6.49 -13.19 -7.33
CA ARG A 37 -5.46 -13.48 -6.32
C ARG A 37 -4.08 -13.69 -6.94
N PRO A 38 -3.88 -14.51 -7.99
CA PRO A 38 -2.55 -14.73 -8.56
C PRO A 38 -1.93 -13.43 -9.07
N ARG A 39 -2.70 -12.60 -9.78
CA ARG A 39 -2.21 -11.35 -10.39
C ARG A 39 -1.93 -10.27 -9.35
N VAL A 40 -2.75 -10.17 -8.31
CA VAL A 40 -2.50 -9.25 -7.19
C VAL A 40 -1.28 -9.69 -6.41
N SER A 41 -1.10 -10.99 -6.15
CA SER A 41 0.10 -11.52 -5.49
C SER A 41 1.37 -11.25 -6.30
N GLU A 42 1.34 -11.46 -7.62
CA GLU A 42 2.44 -11.10 -8.52
C GLU A 42 2.73 -9.60 -8.50
N LEU A 43 1.69 -8.76 -8.51
CA LEU A 43 1.84 -7.31 -8.43
C LEU A 43 2.44 -6.86 -7.08
N MET A 44 2.15 -7.56 -6.00
CA MET A 44 2.73 -7.27 -4.68
C MET A 44 4.19 -7.70 -4.56
N ASP A 45 4.63 -8.68 -5.35
CA ASP A 45 6.04 -9.15 -5.42
C ASP A 45 6.90 -8.28 -6.36
N ILE A 46 6.70 -6.95 -6.29
CA ILE A 46 7.32 -5.98 -7.21
C ILE A 46 8.54 -5.30 -6.57
N SER A 47 9.73 -5.74 -7.01
CA SER A 47 11.01 -5.13 -6.60
C SER A 47 11.28 -3.80 -7.29
N ASP A 48 10.79 -3.61 -8.51
CA ASP A 48 10.90 -2.35 -9.28
C ASP A 48 9.51 -1.75 -9.55
N ILE A 49 9.19 -0.69 -8.82
CA ILE A 49 7.91 0.00 -8.90
C ILE A 49 7.89 1.11 -9.97
N SER A 50 8.96 1.32 -10.73
CA SER A 50 9.02 2.38 -11.74
C SER A 50 7.95 2.23 -12.81
N ILE A 51 7.76 1.02 -13.33
CA ILE A 51 6.73 0.71 -14.32
C ILE A 51 5.33 0.96 -13.76
N LEU A 52 5.08 0.60 -12.50
CA LEU A 52 3.80 0.86 -11.85
C LEU A 52 3.49 2.36 -11.83
N PHE A 53 4.44 3.20 -11.41
CA PHE A 53 4.24 4.65 -11.34
C PHE A 53 4.03 5.25 -12.73
N GLN A 54 4.78 4.80 -13.74
CA GLN A 54 4.60 5.21 -15.13
C GLN A 54 3.21 4.81 -15.66
N CYS A 55 2.76 3.57 -15.42
CA CYS A 55 1.44 3.10 -15.81
C CYS A 55 0.33 3.91 -15.14
N VAL A 56 0.44 4.17 -13.84
CA VAL A 56 -0.52 5.02 -13.11
C VAL A 56 -0.57 6.42 -13.72
N ASN A 57 0.58 7.01 -14.06
CA ASN A 57 0.60 8.32 -14.74
C ASN A 57 -0.14 8.27 -16.08
N CYS A 58 0.12 7.25 -16.91
CA CYS A 58 -0.53 7.08 -18.21
C CYS A 58 -2.05 6.89 -18.11
N LEU A 59 -2.52 6.19 -17.07
CA LEU A 59 -3.94 5.90 -16.85
C LEU A 59 -4.70 7.09 -16.24
N LEU A 60 -4.01 7.96 -15.49
CA LEU A 60 -4.62 9.14 -14.92
C LEU A 60 -4.90 10.20 -15.99
N LYS A 61 -6.09 10.80 -15.92
CA LYS A 61 -6.42 12.02 -16.67
C LYS A 61 -5.50 13.18 -16.28
N GLU A 62 -5.55 14.22 -17.10
CA GLU A 62 -4.93 15.52 -16.80
C GLU A 62 -5.28 16.03 -15.40
N ASP A 63 -4.28 16.55 -14.68
CA ASP A 63 -4.36 16.97 -13.28
C ASP A 63 -4.84 15.87 -12.29
N GLY A 64 -4.78 14.61 -12.71
CA GLY A 64 -5.15 13.46 -11.89
C GLY A 64 -4.29 13.33 -10.64
N ILE A 65 -4.86 12.76 -9.58
CA ILE A 65 -4.19 12.58 -8.29
C ILE A 65 -3.95 11.09 -8.06
N PHE A 66 -2.72 10.76 -7.72
CA PHE A 66 -2.32 9.47 -7.18
C PHE A 66 -2.08 9.62 -5.67
N VAL A 67 -2.85 8.91 -4.86
CA VAL A 67 -2.62 8.80 -3.41
C VAL A 67 -2.19 7.38 -3.10
N PHE A 68 -1.09 7.23 -2.36
CA PHE A 68 -0.64 5.92 -1.87
C PHE A 68 -0.14 6.01 -0.45
N ALA A 69 -0.14 4.87 0.23
CA ALA A 69 0.40 4.71 1.57
C ALA A 69 1.38 3.52 1.59
N THR A 70 2.42 3.60 2.40
CA THR A 70 3.39 2.51 2.62
C THR A 70 3.96 2.57 4.02
N GLN A 71 4.54 1.46 4.49
CA GLN A 71 5.27 1.40 5.76
C GLN A 71 6.35 2.49 5.81
N HIS A 72 6.52 3.11 6.98
CA HIS A 72 7.41 4.25 7.15
C HIS A 72 8.88 3.84 6.91
N PRO A 73 9.57 4.35 5.88
CA PRO A 73 10.91 3.91 5.51
C PRO A 73 11.97 4.02 6.61
N CYS A 74 11.83 4.98 7.52
CA CYS A 74 12.81 5.22 8.59
C CYS A 74 12.53 4.43 9.87
N PHE A 75 11.30 3.95 10.09
CA PHE A 75 10.88 3.43 11.41
C PHE A 75 10.28 2.04 11.35
N VAL A 76 9.75 1.62 10.20
CA VAL A 76 9.17 0.31 9.97
C VAL A 76 10.02 -0.40 8.93
N THR A 77 11.23 -0.75 9.34
CA THR A 77 12.17 -1.53 8.53
C THR A 77 12.92 -2.52 9.42
N LEU A 78 13.10 -3.75 8.92
CA LEU A 78 13.86 -4.81 9.62
C LEU A 78 15.33 -4.81 9.20
N THR A 79 15.81 -3.75 8.54
CA THR A 79 17.19 -3.60 8.12
C THR A 79 17.82 -2.29 8.63
N GLU A 80 19.12 -2.33 8.89
CA GLU A 80 19.93 -1.14 9.16
C GLU A 80 20.29 -0.37 7.88
N LYS A 81 19.97 -0.92 6.69
CA LYS A 81 20.30 -0.33 5.39
C LYS A 81 19.21 0.65 4.95
N TYR A 82 19.24 1.87 5.46
CA TYR A 82 18.26 2.88 5.06
C TYR A 82 18.40 3.33 3.59
N LEU A 83 19.63 3.62 3.13
CA LEU A 83 19.84 4.21 1.79
C LEU A 83 19.76 3.19 0.65
N SER A 84 20.12 1.93 0.90
CA SER A 84 20.16 0.90 -0.12
C SER A 84 18.83 0.16 -0.18
N ALA A 85 18.25 0.06 -1.37
CA ALA A 85 17.13 -0.85 -1.61
C ALA A 85 17.52 -2.26 -1.17
N SER A 86 16.63 -2.91 -0.43
CA SER A 86 16.82 -4.28 0.05
C SER A 86 15.49 -4.97 0.26
N SER A 87 15.50 -6.30 0.23
CA SER A 87 14.34 -7.09 0.61
C SER A 87 14.60 -7.89 1.88
N TYR A 88 13.55 -8.15 2.63
CA TYR A 88 13.57 -8.99 3.82
C TYR A 88 12.24 -9.70 4.00
N ASN A 89 12.24 -10.83 4.70
CA ASN A 89 11.01 -11.54 5.04
C ASN A 89 10.51 -11.07 6.41
N GLY A 90 9.22 -10.75 6.50
CA GLY A 90 8.59 -10.26 7.73
C GLY A 90 7.15 -10.71 7.90
N GLU A 91 6.61 -10.52 9.09
CA GLU A 91 5.18 -10.72 9.36
C GLU A 91 4.39 -9.49 8.91
N ALA A 92 3.24 -9.69 8.27
CA ALA A 92 2.23 -8.63 8.08
C ALA A 92 1.26 -8.62 9.27
N ILE A 93 0.88 -9.81 9.73
CA ILE A 93 0.03 -10.05 10.89
C ILE A 93 0.83 -10.91 11.87
N SER A 94 0.82 -10.51 13.14
CA SER A 94 1.56 -11.22 14.18
C SER A 94 1.15 -12.70 14.25
N GLY A 95 2.13 -13.59 14.18
CA GLY A 95 1.91 -15.04 14.26
C GLY A 95 1.46 -15.71 12.96
N GLN A 96 1.52 -15.01 11.82
CA GLN A 96 1.22 -15.62 10.53
C GLN A 96 2.20 -16.78 10.20
N PRO A 97 1.73 -17.87 9.57
CA PRO A 97 2.55 -19.06 9.34
C PRO A 97 3.60 -18.87 8.24
N MET A 98 3.37 -17.93 7.32
CA MET A 98 4.24 -17.68 6.17
C MET A 98 4.66 -16.21 6.16
N LEU A 99 5.96 -15.94 6.12
CA LEU A 99 6.50 -14.60 6.03
C LEU A 99 6.29 -14.02 4.62
N GLN A 100 6.05 -12.72 4.55
CA GLN A 100 5.96 -11.99 3.29
C GLN A 100 7.29 -11.30 2.97
N CYS A 101 7.61 -11.22 1.68
CA CYS A 101 8.75 -10.46 1.20
C CYS A 101 8.39 -8.96 1.20
N TYR A 102 9.15 -8.16 1.95
CA TYR A 102 9.05 -6.72 1.99
C TYR A 102 10.20 -6.09 1.23
N TYR A 103 9.90 -5.01 0.51
CA TYR A 103 10.88 -4.25 -0.26
C TYR A 103 11.11 -2.89 0.38
N HIS A 104 12.22 -2.76 1.11
CA HIS A 104 12.69 -1.50 1.67
C HIS A 104 13.11 -0.54 0.57
N ARG A 105 12.61 0.69 0.62
CA ARG A 105 13.01 1.81 -0.23
C ARG A 105 13.12 3.06 0.62
N SER A 106 14.17 3.84 0.41
CA SER A 106 14.34 5.12 1.11
C SER A 106 13.29 6.14 0.67
N LEU A 107 13.03 7.18 1.48
CA LEU A 107 12.20 8.31 1.05
C LEU A 107 12.73 8.96 -0.23
N GLN A 108 14.05 9.06 -0.38
CA GLN A 108 14.69 9.59 -1.57
C GLN A 108 14.28 8.81 -2.83
N GLU A 109 14.30 7.48 -2.75
CA GLU A 109 13.94 6.62 -3.88
C GLU A 109 12.45 6.75 -4.22
N ILE A 110 11.57 6.70 -3.21
CA ILE A 110 10.12 6.86 -3.37
C ILE A 110 9.76 8.20 -4.02
N PHE A 111 10.35 9.30 -3.54
CA PHE A 111 10.06 10.64 -4.04
C PHE A 111 10.64 10.86 -5.43
N ASN A 112 11.89 10.43 -5.68
CA ASN A 112 12.47 10.51 -7.00
C ASN A 112 11.65 9.73 -8.04
N LEU A 113 11.08 8.59 -7.65
CA LEU A 113 10.22 7.84 -8.54
C LEU A 113 8.95 8.61 -8.93
N CYS A 114 8.33 9.32 -7.97
CA CYS A 114 7.22 10.22 -8.26
C CYS A 114 7.63 11.26 -9.31
N PHE A 115 8.75 11.95 -9.07
CA PHE A 115 9.21 13.04 -9.93
C PHE A 115 9.58 12.56 -11.33
N GLN A 116 10.28 11.44 -11.43
CA GLN A 116 10.69 10.84 -12.71
C GLN A 116 9.49 10.29 -13.50
N SER A 117 8.41 9.94 -12.82
CA SER A 117 7.19 9.40 -13.44
C SER A 117 6.14 10.48 -13.74
N GLY A 118 6.53 11.75 -13.81
CA GLY A 118 5.63 12.84 -14.18
C GLY A 118 4.66 13.25 -13.08
N PHE A 119 5.04 13.11 -11.81
CA PHE A 119 4.27 13.60 -10.68
C PHE A 119 4.99 14.69 -9.89
N VAL A 120 4.21 15.56 -9.25
CA VAL A 120 4.67 16.43 -8.17
C VAL A 120 4.02 15.99 -6.87
N ILE A 121 4.80 15.95 -5.78
CA ILE A 121 4.26 15.65 -4.45
C ILE A 121 3.74 16.97 -3.87
N ASP A 122 2.43 17.05 -3.64
CA ASP A 122 1.77 18.23 -3.06
C ASP A 122 1.07 17.94 -1.74
N GLY A 123 1.26 16.73 -1.18
CA GLY A 123 0.83 16.36 0.17
C GLY A 123 1.65 15.19 0.70
N PHE A 124 2.05 15.29 1.97
CA PHE A 124 2.78 14.27 2.70
C PHE A 124 2.28 14.24 4.14
N TYR A 125 1.88 13.06 4.60
CA TYR A 125 1.33 12.85 5.94
C TYR A 125 1.91 11.57 6.54
N GLU A 126 2.12 11.57 7.85
CA GLU A 126 2.69 10.44 8.58
C GLU A 126 1.70 10.06 9.69
N GLU A 127 1.47 8.77 9.88
CA GLU A 127 0.49 8.29 10.86
C GLU A 127 1.02 7.09 11.64
N SER A 128 0.54 6.95 12.88
CA SER A 128 0.88 5.84 13.75
C SER A 128 -0.35 5.02 14.09
N PHE A 129 -0.17 3.71 14.28
CA PHE A 129 -1.21 2.86 14.85
C PHE A 129 -1.22 3.02 16.38
N GLY A 130 -2.35 3.49 16.91
CA GLY A 130 -2.51 3.78 18.33
C GLY A 130 -1.90 5.12 18.75
N VAL A 131 -1.70 5.32 20.06
CA VAL A 131 -1.15 6.57 20.60
C VAL A 131 0.35 6.40 20.84
N LYS A 132 1.17 6.73 19.83
CA LYS A 132 2.65 6.70 19.94
C LYS A 132 3.30 7.76 19.06
N GLU A 133 4.54 8.11 19.38
CA GLU A 133 5.30 9.17 18.70
C GLU A 133 5.85 8.74 17.33
N LYS A 134 6.28 7.49 17.19
CA LYS A 134 6.89 7.01 15.95
C LYS A 134 5.81 6.62 14.93
N PRO A 135 5.82 7.19 13.71
CA PRO A 135 4.86 6.83 12.68
C PRO A 135 5.17 5.44 12.10
N ASP A 136 4.10 4.74 11.72
CA ASP A 136 4.16 3.44 11.08
C ASP A 136 4.02 3.52 9.56
N VAL A 137 3.35 4.56 9.07
CA VAL A 137 3.04 4.72 7.64
C VAL A 137 3.31 6.15 7.18
N ILE A 138 3.71 6.27 5.92
CA ILE A 138 3.63 7.52 5.16
C ILE A 138 2.44 7.45 4.21
N ILE A 139 1.79 8.58 3.99
CA ILE A 139 0.72 8.78 3.02
C ILE A 139 1.15 9.92 2.12
N VAL A 140 1.24 9.66 0.82
CA VAL A 140 1.75 10.60 -0.18
C VAL A 140 0.64 10.93 -1.17
N ARG A 141 0.41 12.22 -1.40
CA ARG A 141 -0.43 12.73 -2.47
C ARG A 141 0.47 13.28 -3.58
N ALA A 142 0.40 12.65 -4.74
CA ALA A 142 1.13 12.98 -5.93
C ALA A 142 0.16 13.43 -7.03
N ARG A 143 0.36 14.62 -7.58
CA ARG A 143 -0.44 15.16 -8.69
C ARG A 143 0.28 14.93 -10.00
N LYS A 144 -0.41 14.41 -11.00
CA LYS A 144 0.11 14.29 -12.37
C LYS A 144 0.45 15.68 -12.88
N CYS A 145 1.67 15.83 -13.38
CA CYS A 145 2.17 17.06 -13.95
C CYS A 145 2.47 16.83 -15.43
N ASN A 146 2.05 17.76 -16.28
CA ASN A 146 2.39 17.74 -17.70
C ASN A 146 3.78 18.33 -17.86
N ILE A 147 4.76 17.44 -17.89
CA ILE A 147 6.14 17.78 -18.23
C ILE A 147 6.33 17.58 -19.74
#